data_AF-A0A7K9SCB2-F1
#
_entry.id   AF-A0A7K9SCB2-F1
#
_cell.length_a   1.000
_cell.length_b   1.000
_cell.length_c   1.000
_cell.angle_alpha   90.00
_cell.angle_beta   90.00
_cell.angle_gamma   90.00
#
_symmetry.space_group_name_H-M   'P 1'
#
loop_
_entity.id
_entity.type
_entity.pdbx_description
1 polymer ?
#
loop_
_entity_poly.entity_id
_entity_poly.type
_entity_poly.pdbx_seq_one_letter_code
_entity_poly.pdbx_strand_id
1 'polypeptide(L)'
;ELSLDPDTANPYLVLSEDKRSVRLRGAPQELPAHPKRFDYAFCVLASEGFSAGRHYWEVEVGDGESWVLGAARESVRRKEKVDFAPEEGIWAVGLNWKGKNWDQYQAFTSPETPLSLCERPRKIGVYLDYEGGWVAFYNADNMAPIFTFTAAFSERIFP
;
A
#
# COMPACT_ATOMS: atom_id res chain seq x y z
N GLU A 1 13.02 -2.94 11.01
CA GLU A 1 12.89 -3.74 9.77
C GLU A 1 11.44 -4.17 9.69
N LEU A 2 10.77 -4.03 8.54
CA LEU A 2 9.32 -4.20 8.46
C LEU A 2 8.90 -5.66 8.21
N SER A 3 7.81 -6.06 8.85
CA SER A 3 7.13 -7.34 8.62
C SER A 3 5.62 -7.12 8.52
N LEU A 4 4.94 -7.94 7.73
CA LEU A 4 3.49 -7.93 7.54
C LEU A 4 2.78 -8.54 8.74
N ASP A 5 1.66 -7.94 9.16
CA ASP A 5 0.83 -8.41 10.27
C ASP A 5 -0.27 -9.39 9.77
N PRO A 6 -0.19 -10.70 10.09
CA PRO A 6 -1.20 -11.69 9.69
C PRO A 6 -2.61 -11.42 10.23
N ASP A 7 -2.72 -10.66 11.33
CA ASP A 7 -3.99 -10.32 11.95
C ASP A 7 -4.75 -9.23 11.17
N THR A 8 -4.05 -8.53 10.28
CA THR A 8 -4.65 -7.56 9.36
C THR A 8 -4.95 -8.16 7.99
N ALA A 9 -4.19 -9.17 7.57
CA ALA A 9 -4.24 -9.70 6.21
C ALA A 9 -5.63 -10.21 5.81
N ASN A 10 -6.11 -9.74 4.66
CA ASN A 10 -7.32 -10.29 4.05
C ASN A 10 -7.19 -11.81 3.78
N PRO A 11 -8.26 -12.62 3.91
CA PRO A 11 -8.18 -14.07 3.71
C PRO A 11 -7.66 -14.53 2.34
N TYR A 12 -7.73 -13.70 1.31
CA TYR A 12 -7.17 -13.99 -0.02
C TYR A 12 -5.65 -13.74 -0.13
N LEU A 13 -5.02 -13.17 0.90
CA LEU A 13 -3.59 -12.88 0.92
C LEU A 13 -2.82 -13.95 1.69
N VAL A 14 -1.83 -14.56 1.05
CA VAL A 14 -0.91 -15.49 1.69
C VAL A 14 0.40 -14.80 1.95
N LEU A 15 0.83 -14.81 3.21
CA LEU A 15 2.11 -14.26 3.64
C LEU A 15 3.20 -15.35 3.58
N SER A 16 4.43 -14.94 3.30
CA SER A 16 5.61 -15.80 3.49
C SER A 16 5.87 -16.07 4.97
N GLU A 17 6.66 -17.10 5.27
CA GLU A 17 7.02 -17.48 6.64
C GLU A 17 7.76 -16.36 7.39
N ASP A 18 8.63 -15.63 6.69
CA ASP A 18 9.35 -14.47 7.21
C ASP A 18 8.50 -13.19 7.29
N LYS A 19 7.24 -13.25 6.81
CA LYS A 19 6.26 -12.16 6.76
C LYS A 19 6.76 -10.94 5.97
N ARG A 20 7.58 -11.13 4.93
CA ARG A 20 8.07 -10.03 4.08
C ARG A 20 7.48 -10.01 2.68
N SER A 21 6.79 -11.08 2.30
CA SER A 21 6.15 -11.20 0.99
C SER A 21 4.68 -11.52 1.15
N VAL A 22 3.90 -11.06 0.18
CA VAL A 22 2.47 -11.33 0.10
C VAL A 22 2.11 -11.69 -1.34
N ARG A 23 1.19 -12.64 -1.49
CA ARG A 23 0.62 -13.03 -2.78
C ARG A 23 -0.89 -13.17 -2.67
N LEU A 24 -1.59 -12.76 -3.72
CA LEU A 24 -3.02 -13.00 -3.88
C LEU A 24 -3.24 -14.45 -4.36
N ARG A 25 -4.21 -15.15 -3.77
CA ARG A 25 -4.69 -16.47 -4.24
C ARG A 25 -6.12 -16.38 -4.75
N GLY A 26 -6.56 -17.35 -5.56
CA GLY A 26 -7.90 -17.35 -6.17
C GLY A 26 -9.06 -17.77 -5.25
N ALA A 27 -8.79 -18.18 -4.01
CA ALA A 27 -9.80 -18.59 -3.04
C ALA A 27 -9.38 -18.14 -1.63
N PRO A 28 -10.31 -17.86 -0.71
CA PRO A 28 -9.96 -17.41 0.63
C PRO A 28 -9.34 -18.53 1.47
N GLN A 29 -8.55 -18.16 2.47
CA GLN A 29 -8.13 -19.03 3.56
C GLN A 29 -9.21 -19.10 4.63
N GLU A 30 -9.32 -20.24 5.32
CA GLU A 30 -10.11 -20.35 6.53
C GLU A 30 -9.34 -19.72 7.69
N LEU A 31 -9.68 -18.48 8.02
CA LEU A 31 -9.07 -17.73 9.12
C LEU A 31 -10.15 -17.32 10.12
N PRO A 32 -9.85 -17.30 11.42
CA PRO A 32 -10.78 -16.78 12.41
C PRO A 32 -11.07 -15.29 12.15
N ALA A 33 -12.29 -14.88 12.50
CA ALA A 33 -12.66 -13.48 12.51
C ALA A 33 -11.74 -12.71 13.45
N HIS A 34 -11.24 -11.57 13.00
CA HIS A 34 -10.35 -10.73 13.79
C HIS A 34 -10.66 -9.25 13.55
N PRO A 35 -10.76 -8.39 14.59
CA PRO A 35 -11.17 -7.00 14.43
C PRO A 35 -10.20 -6.18 13.56
N LYS A 36 -8.90 -6.52 13.56
CA LYS A 36 -7.90 -5.84 12.74
C LYS A 36 -7.89 -6.29 11.28
N ARG A 37 -8.59 -7.38 10.92
CA ARG A 37 -8.55 -7.99 9.58
C ARG A 37 -9.30 -7.14 8.56
N PHE A 38 -8.73 -6.98 7.37
CA PHE A 38 -9.48 -6.49 6.21
C PHE A 38 -10.36 -7.60 5.66
N ASP A 39 -11.67 -7.39 5.69
CA ASP A 39 -12.62 -8.40 5.24
C ASP A 39 -12.95 -8.20 3.75
N TYR A 40 -12.94 -6.96 3.27
CA TYR A 40 -13.29 -6.59 1.89
C TYR A 40 -12.08 -6.25 1.01
N ALA A 41 -11.22 -5.35 1.46
CA ALA A 41 -10.05 -4.95 0.68
C ALA A 41 -8.95 -6.02 0.73
N PHE A 42 -8.31 -6.31 -0.39
CA PHE A 42 -7.14 -7.21 -0.46
C PHE A 42 -5.88 -6.52 0.08
N CYS A 43 -5.94 -6.12 1.36
CA CYS A 43 -4.89 -5.39 2.06
C CYS A 43 -4.32 -6.21 3.23
N VAL A 44 -3.09 -5.86 3.58
CA VAL A 44 -2.37 -6.26 4.78
C VAL A 44 -1.52 -5.05 5.20
N LEU A 45 -1.39 -4.79 6.50
CA LEU A 45 -0.51 -3.74 7.03
C LEU A 45 0.78 -4.33 7.55
N ALA A 46 1.82 -3.51 7.69
CA ALA A 46 2.95 -3.86 8.52
C ALA A 46 2.57 -3.99 10.01
N SER A 47 3.39 -4.74 10.76
CA SER A 47 3.25 -4.94 12.21
C SER A 47 3.61 -3.67 13.00
N GLU A 48 4.42 -2.80 12.42
CA GLU A 48 4.83 -1.53 13.00
C GLU A 48 4.29 -0.37 12.16
N GLY A 49 3.84 0.67 12.83
CA GLY A 49 3.43 1.92 12.21
C GLY A 49 4.11 3.11 12.91
N PHE A 50 4.04 4.26 12.27
CA PHE A 50 4.82 5.45 12.61
C PHE A 50 3.92 6.59 13.06
N SER A 51 4.31 7.26 14.15
CA SER A 51 3.56 8.40 14.71
C SER A 51 4.37 9.70 14.78
N ALA A 52 5.61 9.67 14.26
CA ALA A 52 6.55 10.78 14.21
C ALA A 52 7.73 10.41 13.32
N GLY A 53 8.47 11.39 12.83
CA GLY A 53 9.72 11.24 12.11
C GLY A 53 9.59 10.91 10.62
N ARG A 54 10.74 10.60 10.04
CA ARG A 54 10.92 10.28 8.63
C ARG A 54 11.26 8.81 8.47
N HIS A 55 10.50 8.10 7.63
CA HIS A 55 10.60 6.65 7.45
C HIS A 55 10.67 6.31 5.97
N TYR A 56 11.39 5.24 5.66
CA TYR A 56 11.55 4.76 4.29
C TYR A 56 11.46 3.25 4.27
N TRP A 57 10.76 2.72 3.26
CA TRP A 57 10.75 1.30 2.96
C TRP A 57 10.67 1.07 1.47
N GLU A 58 11.14 -0.10 1.04
CA GLU A 58 11.10 -0.53 -0.34
C GLU A 58 10.23 -1.76 -0.49
N VAL A 59 9.49 -1.83 -1.59
CA VAL A 59 8.69 -2.98 -1.96
C VAL A 59 9.16 -3.46 -3.33
N GLU A 60 9.64 -4.70 -3.38
CA GLU A 60 9.94 -5.37 -4.64
C GLU A 60 8.64 -5.81 -5.30
N VAL A 61 8.30 -5.19 -6.43
CA VAL A 61 7.12 -5.53 -7.24
C VAL A 61 7.48 -6.44 -8.41
N GLY A 62 8.78 -6.54 -8.74
CA GLY A 62 9.32 -7.39 -9.78
C GLY A 62 8.61 -7.18 -11.12
N ASP A 63 8.27 -8.29 -11.76
CA ASP A 63 7.51 -8.30 -13.01
C ASP A 63 6.00 -8.46 -12.76
N GLY A 64 5.54 -8.18 -11.54
CA GLY A 64 4.15 -8.31 -11.13
C GLY A 64 3.20 -7.50 -12.02
N GLU A 65 2.10 -8.13 -12.45
CA GLU A 65 1.16 -7.54 -13.39
C GLU A 65 0.11 -6.66 -12.73
N SER A 66 -0.15 -6.83 -11.43
CA SER A 66 -1.10 -6.02 -10.68
C SER A 66 -0.68 -5.95 -9.22
N TRP A 67 -0.64 -4.74 -8.67
CA TRP A 67 -0.26 -4.49 -7.28
C TRP A 67 -0.71 -3.10 -6.84
N VAL A 68 -0.86 -2.95 -5.53
CA VAL A 68 -1.05 -1.66 -4.85
C VAL A 68 -0.18 -1.66 -3.60
N LEU A 69 0.51 -0.55 -3.35
CA LEU A 69 1.30 -0.35 -2.15
C LEU A 69 1.24 1.12 -1.73
N GLY A 70 1.45 1.39 -0.45
CA GLY A 70 1.35 2.74 0.06
C GLY A 70 1.42 2.79 1.57
N ALA A 71 0.68 3.73 2.14
CA ALA A 71 0.53 3.92 3.56
C ALA A 71 -0.95 4.14 3.91
N ALA A 72 -1.36 3.74 5.11
CA ALA A 72 -2.70 3.92 5.62
C ALA A 72 -2.70 4.35 7.10
N ARG A 73 -3.69 5.12 7.51
CA ARG A 73 -3.90 5.47 8.92
C ARG A 73 -4.34 4.26 9.74
N GLU A 74 -4.04 4.26 11.04
CA GLU A 74 -4.42 3.18 11.97
C GLU A 74 -5.93 2.89 11.95
N SER A 75 -6.74 3.96 11.92
CA SER A 75 -8.20 3.92 11.90
C SER A 75 -8.82 3.55 10.55
N VAL A 76 -8.02 3.19 9.54
CA VAL A 76 -8.53 2.82 8.20
C VAL A 76 -9.62 1.76 8.30
N ARG A 77 -10.69 1.94 7.52
CA ARG A 77 -11.86 1.07 7.55
C ARG A 77 -11.50 -0.30 6.98
N ARG A 78 -11.81 -1.36 7.75
CA ARG A 78 -11.39 -2.75 7.42
C ARG A 78 -12.56 -3.70 7.15
N LYS A 79 -13.75 -3.34 7.62
CA LYS A 79 -14.94 -4.20 7.68
C LYS A 79 -15.97 -3.93 6.59
N GLU A 80 -15.75 -2.90 5.78
CA GLU A 80 -16.61 -2.54 4.67
C GLU A 80 -15.78 -2.21 3.45
N LYS A 81 -16.45 -2.04 2.30
CA LYS A 81 -15.80 -1.59 1.08
C LYS A 81 -15.29 -0.16 1.29
N VAL A 82 -14.01 0.07 1.03
CA VAL A 82 -13.37 1.37 1.08
C VAL A 82 -12.75 1.68 -0.28
N ASP A 83 -12.91 2.92 -0.73
CA ASP A 83 -12.19 3.40 -1.90
C ASP A 83 -10.77 3.79 -1.51
N PHE A 84 -9.80 3.56 -2.38
CA PHE A 84 -8.43 3.98 -2.10
C PHE A 84 -8.33 5.45 -2.43
N ALA A 85 -8.27 6.28 -1.40
CA ALA A 85 -8.17 7.73 -1.52
C ALA A 85 -7.62 8.36 -0.22
N PRO A 86 -6.99 9.55 -0.28
CA PRO A 86 -6.50 10.25 0.90
C PRO A 86 -7.59 10.57 1.92
N GLU A 87 -8.82 10.84 1.46
CA GLU A 87 -9.99 11.12 2.31
C GLU A 87 -10.38 9.91 3.18
N GLU A 88 -10.05 8.71 2.71
CA GLU A 88 -10.21 7.45 3.46
C GLU A 88 -9.03 7.15 4.38
N GLY A 89 -7.98 7.97 4.30
CA GLY A 89 -6.72 7.81 5.00
C GLY A 89 -5.82 6.75 4.38
N ILE A 90 -5.87 6.62 3.04
CA ILE A 90 -5.03 5.72 2.26
C ILE A 90 -4.27 6.55 1.22
N TRP A 91 -2.94 6.45 1.22
CA TRP A 91 -2.05 7.10 0.27
C TRP A 91 -1.28 6.02 -0.46
N ALA A 92 -1.66 5.72 -1.70
CA ALA A 92 -1.14 4.57 -2.42
C ALA A 92 -0.91 4.84 -3.90
N VAL A 93 -0.03 4.05 -4.50
CA VAL A 93 0.13 3.92 -5.94
C VAL A 93 -0.06 2.46 -6.34
N GLY A 94 -0.45 2.23 -7.59
CA GLY A 94 -0.67 0.87 -8.08
C GLY A 94 -0.54 0.74 -9.58
N LEU A 95 -0.48 -0.52 -10.00
CA LEU A 95 -0.44 -0.95 -11.39
C LEU A 95 -1.67 -1.84 -11.67
N ASN A 96 -2.37 -1.57 -12.77
CA ASN A 96 -3.44 -2.43 -13.31
C ASN A 96 -4.56 -2.79 -12.30
N TRP A 97 -4.91 -1.90 -11.38
CA TRP A 97 -5.90 -2.15 -10.33
C TRP A 97 -7.35 -2.31 -10.85
N LYS A 98 -7.69 -1.67 -11.97
CA LYS A 98 -9.06 -1.67 -12.51
C LYS A 98 -9.25 -2.48 -13.80
N GLY A 99 -8.22 -3.17 -14.29
CA GLY A 99 -8.29 -4.03 -15.47
C GLY A 99 -8.77 -3.35 -16.77
N LYS A 100 -8.78 -2.01 -16.83
CA LYS A 100 -9.27 -1.27 -18.00
C LYS A 100 -8.19 -1.07 -19.06
N ASN A 101 -6.96 -0.83 -18.63
CA ASN A 101 -5.78 -0.66 -19.48
C ASN A 101 -4.68 -1.54 -18.91
N TRP A 102 -4.09 -2.38 -19.77
CA TRP A 102 -2.88 -3.13 -19.42
C TRP A 102 -1.72 -2.14 -19.30
N ASP A 103 -0.96 -2.25 -18.21
CA ASP A 103 0.19 -1.42 -17.84
C ASP A 103 -0.08 0.06 -17.47
N GLN A 104 -1.26 0.38 -16.90
CA GLN A 104 -1.52 1.72 -16.37
C GLN A 104 -1.13 1.85 -14.89
N TYR A 105 -0.16 2.72 -14.61
CA TYR A 105 0.17 3.18 -13.26
C TYR A 105 -0.81 4.26 -12.80
N GLN A 106 -1.15 4.27 -11.52
CA GLN A 106 -2.09 5.23 -10.94
C GLN A 106 -1.66 5.64 -9.53
N ALA A 107 -1.87 6.92 -9.21
CA ALA A 107 -1.96 7.38 -7.84
C ALA A 107 -3.43 7.41 -7.42
N PHE A 108 -3.72 6.83 -6.26
CA PHE A 108 -5.06 6.73 -5.71
C PHE A 108 -5.48 8.05 -5.05
N THR A 109 -5.65 9.09 -5.86
CA THR A 109 -6.28 10.38 -5.50
C THR A 109 -7.80 10.35 -5.76
N SER A 110 -8.51 11.40 -5.36
CA SER A 110 -9.93 11.58 -5.70
C SER A 110 -10.12 12.85 -6.56
N PRO A 111 -10.34 12.73 -7.89
CA PRO A 111 -10.35 11.49 -8.70
C PRO A 111 -8.95 10.89 -8.88
N GLU A 112 -8.86 9.63 -9.32
CA GLU A 112 -7.59 8.92 -9.55
C GLU A 112 -6.71 9.64 -10.58
N THR A 113 -5.42 9.72 -10.31
CA THR A 113 -4.44 10.35 -11.19
C THR A 113 -3.66 9.28 -11.97
N PRO A 114 -3.80 9.19 -13.31
CA PRO A 114 -2.98 8.32 -14.13
C PRO A 114 -1.51 8.79 -14.11
N LEU A 115 -0.58 7.84 -14.00
CA LEU A 115 0.85 8.11 -13.99
C LEU A 115 1.49 7.57 -15.28
N SER A 116 2.31 8.40 -15.91
CA SER A 116 3.13 8.02 -17.07
C SER A 116 4.57 7.91 -16.62
N LEU A 117 5.05 6.68 -16.43
CA LEU A 117 6.42 6.42 -16.02
C LEU A 117 7.31 6.17 -17.24
N CYS A 118 8.54 6.68 -17.23
CA CYS A 118 9.48 6.48 -18.34
C CYS A 118 9.92 5.02 -18.50
N GLU A 119 9.87 4.24 -17.42
CA GLU A 119 10.24 2.84 -17.38
C GLU A 119 9.37 2.09 -16.36
N ARG A 120 9.42 0.75 -16.42
CA ARG A 120 8.70 -0.13 -15.49
C ARG A 120 9.57 -0.33 -14.22
N PRO A 121 9.24 0.29 -13.07
CA PRO A 121 9.96 0.04 -11.83
C PRO A 121 9.78 -1.40 -11.37
N ARG A 122 10.88 -2.07 -10.98
CA ARG A 122 10.84 -3.39 -10.32
C ARG A 122 10.82 -3.27 -8.80
N LYS A 123 11.16 -2.09 -8.29
CA LYS A 123 11.13 -1.76 -6.87
C LYS A 123 10.59 -0.35 -6.65
N ILE A 124 9.66 -0.21 -5.71
CA ILE A 124 9.09 1.09 -5.32
C ILE A 124 9.58 1.45 -3.93
N GLY A 125 10.19 2.63 -3.81
CA GLY A 125 10.51 3.25 -2.54
C GLY A 125 9.33 4.10 -2.07
N VAL A 126 8.96 3.95 -0.80
CA VAL A 126 7.96 4.78 -0.13
C VAL A 126 8.64 5.55 0.99
N TYR A 127 8.46 6.86 0.98
CA TYR A 127 9.03 7.77 1.95
C TYR A 127 7.91 8.51 2.68
N LEU A 128 7.84 8.34 3.99
CA LEU A 128 6.92 9.04 4.87
C LEU A 128 7.69 10.13 5.62
N ASP A 129 7.25 11.38 5.51
CA ASP A 129 7.65 12.48 6.38
C ASP A 129 6.44 12.90 7.21
N TYR A 130 6.41 12.43 8.46
CA TYR A 130 5.24 12.59 9.33
C TYR A 130 5.02 14.06 9.68
N GLU A 131 6.05 14.77 10.14
CA GLU A 131 5.94 16.18 10.50
C GLU A 131 5.83 17.09 9.27
N GLY A 132 6.47 16.72 8.16
CA GLY A 132 6.34 17.45 6.90
C GLY A 132 4.96 17.27 6.25
N GLY A 133 4.25 16.18 6.58
CA GLY A 133 2.93 15.90 6.05
C GLY A 133 2.91 15.41 4.61
N TRP A 134 3.79 14.47 4.24
CA TRP A 134 3.82 13.92 2.88
C TRP A 134 4.23 12.45 2.83
N VAL A 135 3.66 11.73 1.86
CA VAL A 135 4.06 10.37 1.45
C VAL A 135 4.51 10.44 0.00
N ALA A 136 5.77 10.14 -0.25
CA ALA A 136 6.37 10.19 -1.58
C ALA A 136 6.78 8.80 -2.06
N PHE A 137 6.63 8.59 -3.37
CA PHE A 137 6.88 7.35 -4.07
C PHE A 137 7.95 7.59 -5.13
N TYR A 138 8.90 6.65 -5.21
CA TYR A 138 10.02 6.72 -6.14
C TYR A 138 10.29 5.35 -6.76
N ASN A 139 10.85 5.33 -7.96
CA ASN A 139 11.52 4.14 -8.46
C ASN A 139 12.81 3.98 -7.63
N ALA A 140 12.91 2.92 -6.84
CA ALA A 140 14.04 2.73 -5.93
C ALA A 140 15.35 2.37 -6.66
N ASP A 141 15.28 1.93 -7.93
CA ASP A 141 16.47 1.55 -8.70
C ASP A 141 17.25 2.77 -9.21
N ASN A 142 16.59 3.90 -9.45
CA ASN A 142 17.21 5.11 -10.00
C ASN A 142 16.76 6.42 -9.34
N MET A 143 15.99 6.34 -8.26
CA MET A 143 15.46 7.49 -7.51
C MET A 143 14.53 8.40 -8.33
N ALA A 144 14.02 7.97 -9.47
CA ALA A 144 13.08 8.77 -10.26
C ALA A 144 11.77 8.96 -9.46
N PRO A 145 11.26 10.20 -9.34
CA PRO A 145 10.01 10.45 -8.63
C PRO A 145 8.82 9.84 -9.38
N ILE A 146 7.91 9.22 -8.64
CA ILE A 146 6.67 8.64 -9.16
C ILE A 146 5.49 9.53 -8.79
N PHE A 147 5.27 9.78 -7.52
CA PHE A 147 4.16 10.60 -7.03
C PHE A 147 4.37 11.05 -5.59
N THR A 148 3.77 12.16 -5.18
CA THR A 148 3.78 12.63 -3.79
C THR A 148 2.38 13.04 -3.35
N PHE A 149 1.92 12.49 -2.24
CA PHE A 149 0.73 12.94 -1.53
C PHE A 149 1.11 13.90 -0.42
N THR A 150 0.25 14.88 -0.17
CA THR A 150 0.31 15.72 1.03
C THR A 150 -0.84 15.37 1.97
N ALA A 151 -0.58 15.39 3.28
CA ALA A 151 -1.54 15.04 4.32
C ALA A 151 -1.14 15.63 5.66
N ALA A 152 -2.12 15.89 6.53
CA ALA A 152 -1.88 16.21 7.93
C ALA A 152 -2.13 14.95 8.77
N PHE A 153 -1.06 14.33 9.27
CA PHE A 153 -1.18 13.11 10.06
C PHE A 153 -1.46 13.44 11.53
N SER A 154 -2.48 12.80 12.10
CA SER A 154 -2.90 12.95 13.50
C SER A 154 -2.93 11.62 14.26
N GLU A 155 -2.59 10.53 13.59
CA GLU A 155 -2.57 9.18 14.13
C GLU A 155 -1.46 8.36 13.47
N ARG A 156 -1.24 7.14 13.97
CA ARG A 156 -0.21 6.25 13.46
C ARG A 156 -0.47 5.88 12.00
N ILE A 157 0.58 5.91 11.19
CA ILE A 157 0.57 5.56 9.77
C ILE A 157 1.30 4.23 9.57
N PHE A 158 0.66 3.29 8.90
CA PHE A 158 1.18 1.97 8.60
C PHE A 158 1.51 1.85 7.12
N PRO A 159 2.64 1.23 6.75
CA PRO A 159 2.82 0.61 5.44
C PRO A 159 1.71 -0.40 5.13
#